data_AF-A0A7D5NMP4-F1
#
_entry.id   AF-A0A7D5NMP4-F1
#
_cell.length_a   1.000
_cell.length_b   1.000
_cell.length_c   1.000
_cell.angle_alpha   90.00
_cell.angle_beta   90.00
_cell.angle_gamma   90.00
#
_symmetry.space_group_name_H-M   'P 1'
#
loop_
_entity.id
_entity.type
_entity.pdbx_description
1 polymer ?
#
loop_
_entity_poly.entity_id
_entity_poly.type
_entity_poly.pdbx_seq_one_letter_code
_entity_poly.pdbx_strand_id
1 'polypeptide(L)'
;MAEPQTWSSSTPRIVPPPPQEGRVRRGLRRAIDRSAAAGILSRPLLGRLPLRRWVPQDLHSLMDYKGGAATLAAGVLSGDPVAKSAGVALGATILGVSALTDYRMSLTKLIPIEAHEIADHAFGAAAILAPFVLGYAKRRPLVAAIHVVVGVTTILASLVTDYRCQTGMHLGGELATDPGAIGA
;
A
#
# COMPACT_ATOMS: atom_id res chain seq x y z
N MET A 1 -57.11 -10.34 7.34
CA MET A 1 -56.26 -11.15 8.22
C MET A 1 -54.87 -11.18 7.60
N ALA A 2 -53.89 -10.55 8.24
CA ALA A 2 -52.52 -10.44 7.74
C ALA A 2 -51.60 -11.35 8.59
N GLU A 3 -50.74 -12.12 7.94
CA GLU A 3 -49.74 -12.99 8.59
C GLU A 3 -48.66 -12.17 9.32
N PRO A 4 -48.15 -12.64 10.48
CA PRO A 4 -47.01 -12.03 11.13
C PRO A 4 -45.69 -12.54 10.50
N GLN A 5 -44.87 -11.59 10.02
CA GLN A 5 -43.49 -11.87 9.60
C GLN A 5 -42.63 -12.24 10.82
N THR A 6 -42.05 -13.43 10.81
CA THR A 6 -41.06 -13.86 11.80
C THR A 6 -39.67 -13.38 11.37
N TRP A 7 -39.11 -12.47 12.16
CA TRP A 7 -37.73 -12.01 12.01
C TRP A 7 -36.79 -13.13 12.46
N SER A 8 -36.08 -13.75 11.52
CA SER A 8 -35.00 -14.69 11.82
C SER A 8 -33.78 -13.92 12.30
N SER A 9 -33.46 -14.01 13.59
CA SER A 9 -32.24 -13.46 14.17
C SER A 9 -31.04 -14.27 13.68
N SER A 10 -30.26 -13.70 12.76
CA SER A 10 -28.97 -14.24 12.33
C SER A 10 -27.95 -14.12 13.46
N THR A 11 -27.84 -15.17 14.28
CA THR A 11 -26.77 -15.31 15.28
C THR A 11 -25.41 -15.16 14.58
N PRO A 12 -24.51 -14.27 15.04
CA PRO A 12 -23.16 -14.20 14.53
C PRO A 12 -22.52 -15.58 14.67
N ARG A 13 -22.08 -16.17 13.55
CA ARG A 13 -21.28 -17.40 13.61
C ARG A 13 -19.99 -17.06 14.34
N ILE A 14 -19.90 -17.43 15.61
CA ILE A 14 -18.64 -17.49 16.35
C ILE A 14 -17.81 -18.56 15.66
N VAL A 15 -16.94 -18.12 14.73
CA VAL A 15 -15.93 -18.99 14.14
C VAL A 15 -15.03 -19.43 15.30
N PRO A 16 -14.89 -20.74 15.58
CA PRO A 16 -14.00 -21.19 16.64
C PRO A 16 -12.60 -20.65 16.37
N PRO A 17 -11.86 -20.23 17.42
CA PRO A 17 -10.49 -19.78 17.22
C PRO A 17 -9.73 -20.88 16.46
N PRO A 18 -8.91 -20.52 15.47
CA PRO A 18 -8.13 -21.51 14.75
C PRO A 18 -7.33 -22.35 15.75
N PRO A 19 -7.08 -23.65 15.46
CA PRO A 19 -6.26 -24.49 16.31
C PRO A 19 -4.99 -23.74 16.70
N GLN A 20 -4.55 -23.85 17.96
CA GLN A 20 -3.34 -23.17 18.43
C GLN A 20 -2.10 -23.74 17.72
N GLU A 21 -1.90 -23.26 16.50
CA GLU A 21 -0.81 -23.66 15.62
C GLU A 21 0.49 -23.11 16.19
N GLY A 22 1.53 -23.94 16.32
CA GLY A 22 2.82 -23.51 16.86
C GLY A 22 3.37 -22.30 16.10
N ARG A 23 4.06 -21.38 16.80
CA ARG A 23 4.64 -20.14 16.23
C ARG A 23 5.43 -20.40 14.94
N VAL A 24 6.20 -21.49 14.90
CA VAL A 24 6.99 -21.93 13.73
C VAL A 24 6.11 -22.25 12.51
N ARG A 25 5.05 -23.03 12.71
CA ARG A 25 4.16 -23.48 11.62
C ARG A 25 3.33 -22.32 11.05
N ARG A 26 2.90 -21.38 11.90
CA ARG A 26 2.29 -20.11 11.47
C ARG A 26 3.25 -19.26 10.64
N GLY A 27 4.50 -19.14 11.09
CA GLY A 27 5.54 -18.41 10.35
C GLY A 27 5.79 -19.01 8.97
N LEU A 28 5.93 -20.35 8.89
CA LEU A 28 6.11 -21.05 7.62
C LEU A 28 4.92 -20.86 6.68
N ARG A 29 3.68 -20.97 7.18
CA ARG A 29 2.46 -20.74 6.38
C ARG A 29 2.44 -19.34 5.79
N ARG A 30 2.75 -18.31 6.58
CA ARG A 30 2.81 -16.91 6.10
C ARG A 30 3.91 -16.70 5.06
N ALA A 31 5.03 -17.41 5.17
CA ALA A 31 6.13 -17.31 4.21
C ALA A 31 5.78 -17.89 2.83
N ILE A 32 4.92 -18.92 2.78
CA ILE A 32 4.53 -19.58 1.53
C ILE A 32 3.21 -19.06 0.94
N ASP A 33 2.37 -18.39 1.73
CA ASP A 33 1.06 -17.89 1.30
C ASP A 33 1.23 -16.80 0.24
N ARG A 34 0.68 -17.06 -0.96
CA ARG A 34 0.66 -16.12 -2.08
C ARG A 34 -0.72 -15.57 -2.41
N SER A 35 -1.70 -15.83 -1.56
CA SER A 35 -3.05 -15.32 -1.73
C SER A 35 -3.12 -13.80 -1.55
N ALA A 36 -4.21 -13.19 -2.04
CA ALA A 36 -4.50 -11.79 -1.79
C ALA A 36 -4.66 -11.45 -0.29
N ALA A 37 -4.92 -12.46 0.54
CA ALA A 37 -5.06 -12.36 1.98
C ALA A 37 -3.75 -12.66 2.74
N ALA A 38 -2.63 -12.86 2.04
CA ALA A 38 -1.36 -13.17 2.67
C ALA A 38 -0.84 -11.96 3.48
N GLY A 39 -0.37 -12.23 4.70
CA GLY A 39 0.17 -11.22 5.61
C GLY A 39 -0.80 -10.78 6.71
N ILE A 40 -0.29 -9.96 7.61
CA ILE A 40 -0.96 -9.46 8.81
C ILE A 40 -1.56 -8.10 8.50
N LEU A 41 -2.83 -7.90 8.82
CA LEU A 41 -3.54 -6.67 8.54
C LEU A 41 -2.91 -5.44 9.22
N SER A 42 -2.70 -4.36 8.46
CA SER A 42 -2.34 -3.04 8.99
C SER A 42 -3.42 -2.47 9.92
N ARG A 43 -2.99 -1.61 10.84
CA ARG A 43 -3.92 -0.77 11.61
C ARG A 43 -4.45 0.34 10.71
N PRO A 44 -5.70 0.78 10.91
CA PRO A 44 -6.21 1.91 10.16
C PRO A 44 -5.45 3.19 10.54
N LEU A 45 -4.86 3.86 9.55
CA LEU A 45 -4.27 5.18 9.74
C LEU A 45 -5.34 6.19 10.12
N LEU A 46 -5.05 6.97 11.18
CA LEU A 46 -5.99 7.95 11.75
C LEU A 46 -7.38 7.37 12.09
N GLY A 47 -7.45 6.04 12.28
CA GLY A 47 -8.69 5.32 12.51
C GLY A 47 -9.66 5.27 11.32
N ARG A 48 -9.24 5.66 10.11
CA ARG A 48 -10.13 5.78 8.94
C ARG A 48 -9.56 5.29 7.61
N LEU A 49 -8.24 5.32 7.43
CA LEU A 49 -7.60 4.92 6.19
C LEU A 49 -7.02 3.51 6.32
N PRO A 50 -6.98 2.72 5.24
CA PRO A 50 -7.57 2.99 3.92
C PRO A 50 -9.11 3.00 3.97
N LEU A 51 -9.75 3.71 3.03
CA LEU A 51 -11.22 3.87 2.98
C LEU A 51 -11.94 2.55 2.68
N ARG A 52 -11.31 1.72 1.86
CA ARG A 52 -11.74 0.36 1.51
C ARG A 52 -10.49 -0.53 1.33
N ARG A 53 -10.66 -1.84 1.27
CA ARG A 53 -9.58 -2.82 1.14
C ARG A 53 -9.84 -3.74 -0.05
N TRP A 54 -9.73 -3.17 -1.25
CA TRP A 54 -10.04 -3.84 -2.52
C TRP A 54 -8.79 -4.23 -3.32
N VAL A 55 -7.72 -3.45 -3.20
CA VAL A 55 -6.46 -3.72 -3.90
C VAL A 55 -5.58 -4.59 -3.00
N PRO A 56 -5.24 -5.83 -3.40
CA PRO A 56 -4.33 -6.67 -2.61
C PRO A 56 -2.96 -6.01 -2.44
N GLN A 57 -2.32 -6.22 -1.29
CA GLN A 57 -0.99 -5.66 -0.98
C GLN A 57 0.03 -5.91 -2.10
N ASP A 58 0.10 -7.12 -2.65
CA ASP A 58 1.08 -7.43 -3.71
C ASP A 58 0.82 -6.66 -5.01
N LEU A 59 -0.45 -6.41 -5.34
CA LEU A 59 -0.81 -5.62 -6.51
C LEU A 59 -0.38 -4.16 -6.32
N HIS A 60 -0.59 -3.61 -5.12
CA HIS A 60 -0.10 -2.29 -4.75
C HIS A 60 1.43 -2.22 -4.84
N SER A 61 2.15 -3.16 -4.22
CA SER A 61 3.61 -3.21 -4.27
C SER A 61 4.17 -3.29 -5.70
N LEU A 62 3.50 -4.01 -6.61
CA LEU A 62 3.86 -4.02 -8.03
C LEU A 62 3.64 -2.65 -8.69
N MET A 63 2.55 -1.96 -8.35
CA MET A 63 2.29 -0.60 -8.83
C MET A 63 3.37 0.37 -8.37
N ASP A 64 3.88 0.24 -7.15
CA ASP A 64 4.93 1.12 -6.62
C ASP A 64 6.24 0.94 -7.38
N TYR A 65 6.67 -0.30 -7.62
CA TYR A 65 7.88 -0.55 -8.41
C TYR A 65 7.74 -0.03 -9.84
N LYS A 66 6.58 -0.21 -10.47
CA LYS A 66 6.32 0.32 -11.81
C LYS A 66 6.27 1.86 -11.83
N GLY A 67 5.56 2.48 -10.89
CA GLY A 67 5.42 3.92 -10.78
C GLY A 67 6.75 4.61 -10.46
N GLY A 68 7.54 4.01 -9.57
CA GLY A 68 8.90 4.46 -9.26
C GLY A 68 9.85 4.36 -10.43
N ALA A 69 9.88 3.23 -11.12
CA ALA A 69 10.69 3.06 -12.32
C ALA A 69 10.28 4.04 -13.43
N ALA A 70 8.98 4.23 -13.66
CA ALA A 70 8.46 5.17 -14.65
C ALA A 70 8.84 6.62 -14.32
N THR A 71 8.68 7.03 -13.06
CA THR A 71 9.04 8.37 -12.56
C THR A 71 10.54 8.63 -12.71
N LEU A 72 11.37 7.68 -12.29
CA LEU A 72 12.83 7.77 -12.43
C LEU A 72 13.24 7.87 -13.90
N ALA A 73 12.75 6.95 -14.74
CA ALA A 73 13.10 6.89 -16.15
C ALA A 73 12.65 8.15 -16.89
N ALA A 74 11.42 8.63 -16.62
CA ALA A 74 10.90 9.86 -17.22
C ALA A 74 11.79 11.06 -16.89
N GLY A 75 12.21 11.21 -15.63
CA GLY A 75 13.14 12.26 -15.24
C GLY A 75 14.49 12.15 -15.93
N VAL A 76 15.12 10.97 -15.89
CA VAL A 76 16.46 10.72 -16.48
C VAL A 76 16.48 10.95 -17.99
N LEU A 77 15.43 10.54 -18.70
CA LEU A 77 15.31 10.65 -20.16
C LEU A 77 14.77 12.01 -20.62
N SER A 78 14.28 12.83 -19.70
CA SER A 78 14.03 14.23 -19.98
C SER A 78 15.38 14.92 -20.06
N GLY A 79 15.85 15.46 -21.17
CA GLY A 79 17.04 16.34 -21.19
C GLY A 79 16.91 17.66 -20.41
N ASP A 80 16.15 17.72 -19.31
CA ASP A 80 16.00 18.86 -18.41
C ASP A 80 16.57 18.53 -17.03
N PRO A 81 17.51 19.34 -16.50
CA PRO A 81 18.18 19.04 -15.23
C PRO A 81 17.24 19.06 -14.02
N VAL A 82 16.22 19.92 -14.02
CA VAL A 82 15.29 20.05 -12.89
C VAL A 82 14.34 18.86 -12.86
N ALA A 83 13.76 18.51 -14.01
CA ALA A 83 12.89 17.33 -14.13
C ALA A 83 13.67 16.03 -13.87
N LYS A 84 14.94 15.96 -14.27
CA LYS A 84 15.84 14.84 -13.92
C LYS A 84 16.03 14.71 -12.42
N SER A 85 16.41 15.78 -11.73
CA SER A 85 16.57 15.74 -10.27
C SER A 85 15.27 15.37 -9.56
N ALA A 86 14.14 15.91 -10.01
CA ALA A 86 12.82 15.55 -9.47
C ALA A 86 12.48 14.07 -9.67
N GLY A 87 12.66 13.54 -10.89
CA GLY A 87 12.37 12.14 -11.19
C GLY A 87 13.30 11.17 -10.46
N VAL A 88 14.58 11.50 -10.31
CA VAL A 88 15.52 10.71 -9.50
C VAL A 88 15.10 10.70 -8.03
N ALA A 89 14.81 11.87 -7.44
CA ALA A 89 14.42 11.96 -6.03
C ALA A 89 13.10 11.22 -5.76
N LEU A 90 12.06 11.49 -6.54
CA LEU A 90 10.75 10.85 -6.41
C LEU A 90 10.86 9.34 -6.67
N GLY A 91 11.44 8.94 -7.79
CA GLY A 91 11.58 7.55 -8.18
C GLY A 91 12.40 6.73 -7.16
N ALA A 92 13.53 7.27 -6.70
CA ALA A 92 14.32 6.61 -5.65
C ALA A 92 13.57 6.51 -4.32
N THR A 93 12.75 7.50 -3.98
CA THR A 93 11.95 7.49 -2.74
C THR A 93 10.94 6.34 -2.76
N ILE A 94 10.07 6.26 -3.76
CA ILE A 94 9.04 5.21 -3.80
C ILE A 94 9.66 3.82 -3.97
N LEU A 95 10.71 3.67 -4.78
CA LEU A 95 11.43 2.39 -4.92
C LEU A 95 12.11 1.98 -3.62
N GLY A 96 12.75 2.93 -2.93
CA GLY A 96 13.43 2.69 -1.66
C GLY A 96 12.44 2.32 -0.57
N VAL A 97 11.37 3.10 -0.38
CA VAL A 97 10.31 2.78 0.58
C VAL A 97 9.74 1.40 0.31
N SER A 98 9.39 1.10 -0.95
CA SER A 98 8.89 -0.22 -1.38
C SER A 98 9.85 -1.36 -1.05
N ALA A 99 11.13 -1.20 -1.37
CA ALA A 99 12.15 -2.23 -1.14
C ALA A 99 12.41 -2.49 0.36
N LEU A 100 12.11 -1.52 1.22
CA LEU A 100 12.37 -1.56 2.65
C LEU A 100 11.11 -1.82 3.50
N THR A 101 9.92 -1.87 2.91
CA THR A 101 8.66 -2.03 3.66
C THR A 101 8.47 -3.47 4.14
N ASP A 102 7.92 -3.66 5.34
CA ASP A 102 7.51 -4.97 5.82
C ASP A 102 6.30 -5.50 5.05
N TYR A 103 6.47 -5.93 3.80
CA TYR A 103 5.52 -6.71 3.02
C TYR A 103 6.25 -7.79 2.20
N ARG A 104 5.52 -8.63 1.43
CA ARG A 104 6.10 -9.80 0.75
C ARG A 104 7.10 -9.50 -0.36
N MET A 105 6.81 -8.52 -1.20
CA MET A 105 7.65 -8.14 -2.35
C MET A 105 8.83 -7.22 -2.00
N SER A 106 9.18 -7.09 -0.72
CA SER A 106 10.29 -6.24 -0.27
C SER A 106 11.62 -6.97 -0.36
N LEU A 107 12.71 -6.20 -0.42
CA LEU A 107 14.06 -6.75 -0.29
C LEU A 107 14.40 -6.96 1.19
N THR A 108 14.04 -6.00 2.04
CA THR A 108 14.22 -6.05 3.49
C THR A 108 13.03 -5.38 4.18
N LYS A 109 12.83 -5.66 5.47
CA LYS A 109 11.62 -5.31 6.22
C LYS A 109 11.96 -4.35 7.35
N LEU A 110 12.25 -3.11 6.99
CA LEU A 110 12.73 -2.06 7.88
C LEU A 110 11.71 -0.93 8.11
N ILE A 111 10.73 -0.79 7.22
CA ILE A 111 9.70 0.24 7.28
C ILE A 111 8.36 -0.42 7.67
N PRO A 112 7.72 0.04 8.77
CA PRO A 112 6.40 -0.43 9.16
C PRO A 112 5.36 -0.17 8.06
N ILE A 113 4.37 -1.04 7.93
CA ILE A 113 3.39 -0.95 6.83
C ILE A 113 2.56 0.34 6.87
N GLU A 114 2.23 0.85 8.06
CA GLU A 114 1.52 2.12 8.18
C GLU A 114 2.42 3.33 7.82
N ALA A 115 3.75 3.21 8.01
CA ALA A 115 4.68 4.26 7.59
C ALA A 115 4.80 4.30 6.05
N HIS A 116 4.69 3.14 5.40
CA HIS A 116 4.58 3.06 3.94
C HIS A 116 3.29 3.73 3.43
N GLU A 117 2.12 3.44 4.02
CA GLU A 117 0.87 4.12 3.63
C GLU A 117 0.94 5.65 3.80
N ILE A 118 1.57 6.15 4.87
CA ILE A 118 1.85 7.60 5.02
C ILE A 118 2.74 8.11 3.88
N ALA A 119 3.78 7.35 3.54
CA ALA A 119 4.70 7.70 2.47
C ALA A 119 3.99 7.75 1.11
N ASP A 120 3.01 6.89 0.84
CA ASP A 120 2.24 6.89 -0.41
C ASP A 120 1.45 8.19 -0.60
N HIS A 121 0.80 8.66 0.47
CA HIS A 121 0.10 9.94 0.44
C HIS A 121 1.05 11.12 0.25
N ALA A 122 2.18 11.13 0.99
CA ALA A 122 3.17 12.19 0.89
C ALA A 122 3.86 12.22 -0.48
N PHE A 123 4.27 11.06 -0.98
CA PHE A 123 4.86 10.87 -2.31
C PHE A 123 3.88 11.27 -3.40
N GLY A 124 2.63 10.81 -3.32
CA GLY A 124 1.63 11.11 -4.33
C GLY A 124 1.36 12.61 -4.47
N ALA A 125 1.24 13.31 -3.33
CA ALA A 125 1.13 14.77 -3.32
C ALA A 125 2.39 15.44 -3.90
N ALA A 126 3.58 14.99 -3.50
CA ALA A 126 4.84 15.53 -4.00
C ALA A 126 5.00 15.33 -5.52
N ALA A 127 4.66 14.15 -6.04
CA ALA A 127 4.76 13.83 -7.46
C ALA A 127 3.78 14.67 -8.31
N ILE A 128 2.56 14.90 -7.82
CA ILE A 128 1.59 15.79 -8.47
C ILE A 128 2.12 17.23 -8.50
N LEU A 129 2.64 17.73 -7.38
CA LEU A 129 3.04 19.14 -7.25
C LEU A 129 4.38 19.46 -7.91
N ALA A 130 5.31 18.51 -7.95
CA ALA A 130 6.68 18.72 -8.42
C ALA A 130 6.78 19.43 -9.80
N PRO A 131 6.05 19.04 -10.88
CA PRO A 131 6.16 19.72 -12.17
C PRO A 131 5.77 21.19 -12.14
N PHE A 132 4.82 21.56 -11.28
CA PHE A 132 4.31 22.92 -11.17
C PHE A 132 5.21 23.76 -10.26
N VAL A 133 5.55 23.24 -9.09
CA VAL A 133 6.39 23.93 -8.09
C VAL A 133 7.82 24.12 -8.61
N LEU A 134 8.38 23.13 -9.30
CA LEU A 134 9.74 23.19 -9.86
C LEU A 134 9.77 23.71 -11.30
N GLY A 135 8.63 24.14 -11.84
CA GLY A 135 8.55 24.87 -13.11
C GLY A 135 8.97 24.08 -14.37
N TYR A 136 8.86 22.75 -14.37
CA TYR A 136 9.12 21.93 -15.56
C TYR A 136 7.85 21.47 -16.28
N ALA A 137 6.65 21.78 -15.77
CA ALA A 137 5.37 21.42 -16.39
C ALA A 137 5.27 21.85 -17.86
N LYS A 138 5.60 23.11 -18.17
CA LYS A 138 5.54 23.64 -19.55
C LYS A 138 6.74 23.23 -20.40
N ARG A 139 7.91 23.02 -19.76
CA ARG A 139 9.16 22.69 -20.46
C ARG A 139 9.21 21.23 -20.88
N ARG A 140 8.68 20.32 -20.03
CA ARG A 140 8.67 18.85 -20.22
C ARG A 140 7.27 18.29 -19.91
N PRO A 141 6.25 18.56 -20.75
CA PRO A 141 4.86 18.19 -20.47
C PRO A 141 4.65 16.68 -20.33
N LEU A 142 5.37 15.84 -21.08
CA LEU A 142 5.27 14.39 -20.94
C LEU A 142 5.76 13.89 -19.57
N VAL A 143 6.87 14.42 -19.05
CA VAL A 143 7.39 14.04 -17.74
C VAL A 143 6.48 14.53 -16.63
N ALA A 144 5.96 15.75 -16.77
CA ALA A 144 4.96 16.28 -15.86
C ALA A 144 3.70 15.40 -15.81
N ALA A 145 3.19 14.97 -16.97
CA ALA A 145 2.05 14.06 -17.04
C ALA A 145 2.35 12.72 -16.36
N ILE A 146 3.54 12.14 -16.57
CA ILE A 146 3.93 10.88 -15.91
C ILE A 146 3.95 11.05 -14.39
N HIS A 147 4.58 12.10 -13.86
CA HIS A 147 4.65 12.34 -12.40
C HIS A 147 3.26 12.56 -11.81
N VAL A 148 2.40 13.33 -12.47
CA VAL A 148 1.02 13.58 -12.02
C VAL A 148 0.20 12.30 -12.04
N VAL A 149 0.24 11.52 -13.13
CA VAL A 149 -0.50 10.26 -13.24
C VAL A 149 -0.03 9.28 -12.17
N VAL A 150 1.28 9.10 -12.01
CA VAL A 150 1.82 8.23 -10.96
C VAL A 150 1.34 8.70 -9.59
N GLY A 151 1.48 9.98 -9.26
CA GLY A 151 1.07 10.51 -7.95
C GLY A 151 -0.43 10.35 -7.67
N VAL A 152 -1.29 10.60 -8.67
CA VAL A 152 -2.74 10.37 -8.55
C VAL A 152 -3.03 8.89 -8.34
N THR A 153 -2.41 8.01 -9.13
CA THR A 153 -2.64 6.55 -8.99
C THR A 153 -2.15 6.02 -7.65
N THR A 154 -1.03 6.52 -7.11
CA THR A 154 -0.53 6.13 -5.78
C THR A 154 -1.51 6.52 -4.69
N ILE A 155 -2.03 7.76 -4.70
CA ILE A 155 -3.04 8.19 -3.71
C ILE A 155 -4.29 7.32 -3.82
N LEU A 156 -4.83 7.16 -5.02
CA LEU A 156 -6.07 6.39 -5.21
C LEU A 156 -5.90 4.94 -4.80
N ALA A 157 -4.76 4.30 -5.16
CA ALA A 157 -4.46 2.95 -4.75
C ALA A 157 -4.38 2.86 -3.22
N SER A 158 -3.60 3.75 -2.58
CA SER A 158 -3.43 3.79 -1.13
C SER A 158 -4.77 3.88 -0.38
N LEU A 159 -5.71 4.68 -0.86
CA LEU A 159 -7.04 4.79 -0.27
C LEU A 159 -7.87 3.50 -0.32
N VAL A 160 -7.52 2.54 -1.18
CA VAL A 160 -8.27 1.29 -1.36
C VAL A 160 -7.43 0.01 -1.17
N THR A 161 -6.17 0.13 -0.72
CA THR A 161 -5.27 -1.01 -0.54
C THR A 161 -5.60 -1.79 0.73
N ASP A 162 -5.63 -3.12 0.62
CA ASP A 162 -5.59 -3.98 1.79
C ASP A 162 -4.15 -4.08 2.32
N TYR A 163 -3.70 -3.04 3.03
CA TYR A 163 -2.33 -2.97 3.53
C TYR A 163 -2.05 -4.10 4.51
N ARG A 164 -1.00 -4.88 4.24
CA ARG A 164 -0.60 -6.05 5.04
C ARG A 164 0.90 -6.19 5.17
N CYS A 165 1.33 -6.56 6.38
CA CYS A 165 2.73 -6.79 6.68
C CYS A 165 3.11 -8.28 6.80
N GLN A 166 4.39 -8.61 6.65
CA GLN A 166 4.85 -9.99 6.78
C GLN A 166 5.27 -10.36 8.20
N THR A 167 6.01 -9.48 8.86
CA THR A 167 6.60 -9.77 10.18
C THR A 167 5.80 -9.24 11.35
N GLY A 168 4.88 -8.30 11.11
CA GLY A 168 4.10 -7.66 12.19
C GLY A 168 4.67 -6.30 12.58
N MET A 169 5.52 -5.71 11.74
CA MET A 169 6.08 -4.39 11.99
C MET A 169 5.00 -3.33 11.78
N HIS A 170 4.37 -2.93 12.89
CA HIS A 170 3.39 -1.87 12.94
C HIS A 170 3.96 -0.60 13.57
N LEU A 171 3.45 0.56 13.15
CA LEU A 171 3.71 1.81 13.87
C LEU A 171 3.20 1.69 15.33
N GLY A 172 4.09 1.97 16.29
CA GLY A 172 3.77 1.91 17.72
C GLY A 172 3.83 0.51 18.35
N GLY A 173 4.46 -0.48 17.70
CA GLY A 173 4.77 -1.81 18.27
C GLY A 173 3.92 -2.95 17.72
N GLU A 174 4.31 -4.20 17.98
CA GLU A 174 3.65 -5.41 17.48
C GLU A 174 2.22 -5.56 18.04
N LEU A 175 1.22 -5.76 17.18
CA LEU A 175 -0.12 -6.24 17.58
C LEU A 175 -0.33 -7.64 16.99
N ALA A 176 -0.68 -8.59 17.85
CA ALA A 176 -0.92 -9.97 17.48
C ALA A 176 -2.41 -10.31 17.55
N THR A 177 -3.23 -9.73 16.69
CA THR A 177 -4.53 -10.31 16.31
C THR A 177 -4.86 -9.88 14.89
N ASP A 178 -4.69 -10.81 13.95
CA ASP A 178 -5.07 -10.68 12.54
C ASP A 178 -6.53 -11.15 12.41
N PRO A 179 -7.51 -10.25 12.23
CA PRO A 179 -8.90 -10.64 12.03
C PRO A 179 -9.14 -11.32 10.66
N GLY A 180 -8.12 -11.39 9.81
CA GLY A 180 -8.23 -11.73 8.40
C GLY A 180 -8.81 -10.58 7.57
N ALA A 181 -8.56 -10.61 6.27
CA ALA A 181 -9.40 -9.98 5.25
C ALA A 181 -9.47 -10.98 4.08
N ILE A 182 -10.58 -11.15 3.36
CA ILE A 182 -11.38 -10.14 2.67
C ILE A 182 -12.88 -10.49 2.79
N GLY A 183 -13.74 -9.50 3.07
CA GLY A 183 -15.22 -9.62 3.06
C GLY A 183 -16.00 -8.89 4.18
N ALA A 184 -15.33 -8.18 5.10
CA ALA A 184 -15.99 -7.39 6.16
C ALA A 184 -16.59 -6.08 5.64
#